data_AF-A0A957Y195-F1
#
_entry.id   AF-A0A957Y195-F1
#
_cell.length_a   1.000
_cell.length_b   1.000
_cell.length_c   1.000
_cell.angle_alpha   90.00
_cell.angle_beta   90.00
_cell.angle_gamma   90.00
#
_symmetry.space_group_name_H-M   'P 1'
#
loop_
_entity.id
_entity.type
_entity.pdbx_description
1 polymer ?
#
loop_
_entity_poly.entity_id
_entity_poly.type
_entity_poly.pdbx_seq_one_letter_code
_entity_poly.pdbx_strand_id
1 'polypeptide(L)'
;MRQDKFTQRAQEALVEAQSQAEAYNHAQIEPEHLLLALLQQPEGVVPQIVLGLGTNPQQLVAQAEAALNSRPRVYGDSVQPGVSGALQRVLQAAQREADSMRDDYVSAEHLFLALADKAGNGVQKLLAAAGITKDAILQALQSIRGSQRVTSQN
;
A
#
# COMPACT_ATOMS: atom_id res chain seq x y z
N MET A 1 -2.78 16.35 3.88
CA MET A 1 -2.65 15.90 2.48
C MET A 1 -4.01 16.11 1.84
N ARG A 2 -4.09 16.65 0.62
CA ARG A 2 -5.37 16.86 -0.08
C ARG A 2 -5.77 15.54 -0.74
N GLN A 3 -6.98 15.03 -0.47
CA GLN A 3 -7.49 13.77 -1.04
C GLN A 3 -7.59 13.81 -2.57
N ASP A 4 -7.76 15.01 -3.13
CA ASP A 4 -7.87 15.31 -4.57
C ASP A 4 -6.62 14.96 -5.40
N LYS A 5 -5.55 14.44 -4.77
CA LYS A 5 -4.31 14.03 -5.43
C LYS A 5 -4.17 12.51 -5.63
N PHE A 6 -5.12 11.70 -5.16
CA PHE A 6 -5.05 10.24 -5.30
C PHE A 6 -5.99 9.76 -6.40
N THR A 7 -5.61 8.72 -7.13
CA THR A 7 -6.56 8.02 -8.02
C THR A 7 -7.67 7.36 -7.20
N GLN A 8 -8.80 7.07 -7.84
CA GLN A 8 -9.94 6.43 -7.20
C GLN A 8 -9.54 5.11 -6.51
N ARG A 9 -8.77 4.26 -7.21
CA ARG A 9 -8.25 3.01 -6.66
C ARG A 9 -7.33 3.22 -5.46
N ALA A 10 -6.52 4.28 -5.45
CA ALA A 10 -5.66 4.61 -4.31
C ALA A 10 -6.48 5.11 -3.11
N GLN A 11 -7.54 5.89 -3.35
CA GLN A 11 -8.44 6.35 -2.29
C GLN A 11 -9.20 5.17 -1.67
N GLU A 12 -9.72 4.26 -2.48
CA GLU A 12 -10.37 3.03 -2.02
C GLU A 12 -9.44 2.20 -1.12
N ALA A 13 -8.17 2.03 -1.51
CA ALA A 13 -7.20 1.31 -0.69
C ALA A 13 -6.93 2.00 0.67
N LEU A 14 -6.96 3.34 0.73
CA LEU A 14 -6.79 4.08 1.98
C LEU A 14 -8.01 3.96 2.89
N VAL A 15 -9.21 4.02 2.32
CA VAL A 15 -10.47 3.81 3.05
C VAL A 15 -10.54 2.37 3.58
N GLU A 16 -10.17 1.39 2.76
CA GLU A 16 -10.12 0.00 3.18
C GLU A 16 -9.07 -0.21 4.27
N ALA A 17 -7.88 0.38 4.17
CA ALA A 17 -6.87 0.31 5.22
C ALA A 17 -7.37 0.86 6.56
N GLN A 18 -8.18 1.93 6.54
CA GLN A 18 -8.84 2.46 7.73
C GLN A 18 -9.87 1.47 8.29
N SER A 19 -10.75 0.95 7.44
CA SER A 19 -11.76 -0.07 7.81
C SER A 19 -11.10 -1.29 8.45
N GLN A 20 -9.99 -1.76 7.89
CA GLN A 20 -9.21 -2.85 8.46
C GLN A 20 -8.67 -2.48 9.84
N ALA A 21 -8.07 -1.30 10.02
CA ALA A 21 -7.59 -0.89 11.34
C ALA A 21 -8.70 -0.86 12.40
N GLU A 22 -9.91 -0.44 12.05
CA GLU A 22 -11.10 -0.50 12.91
C GLU A 22 -11.49 -1.95 13.22
N ALA A 23 -11.58 -2.82 12.21
CA ALA A 23 -11.95 -4.23 12.38
C ALA A 23 -10.96 -4.99 13.27
N TYR A 24 -9.65 -4.70 13.14
CA TYR A 24 -8.60 -5.28 13.98
C TYR A 24 -8.51 -4.64 15.38
N ASN A 25 -9.28 -3.58 15.67
CA ASN A 25 -9.18 -2.78 16.90
C ASN A 25 -7.78 -2.19 17.11
N HIS A 26 -7.15 -1.69 16.05
CA HIS A 26 -5.87 -1.00 16.12
C HIS A 26 -6.08 0.50 16.29
N ALA A 27 -5.36 1.13 17.22
CA ALA A 27 -5.45 2.58 17.43
C ALA A 27 -4.87 3.42 16.29
N GLN A 28 -4.10 2.80 15.38
CA GLN A 28 -3.46 3.47 14.26
C GLN A 28 -3.58 2.67 12.96
N ILE A 29 -3.73 3.40 11.86
CA ILE A 29 -3.59 2.87 10.51
C ILE A 29 -2.09 2.74 10.21
N GLU A 30 -1.66 1.50 10.13
CA GLU A 30 -0.28 1.09 9.88
C GLU A 30 -0.04 0.70 8.42
N PRO A 31 1.21 0.73 7.93
CA PRO A 31 1.57 0.28 6.58
C PRO A 31 1.06 -1.11 6.22
N GLU A 32 0.97 -2.03 7.19
CA GLU A 32 0.44 -3.38 6.99
C GLU A 32 -1.03 -3.37 6.54
N HIS A 33 -1.86 -2.45 7.03
CA HIS A 33 -3.25 -2.33 6.59
C HIS A 33 -3.34 -1.84 5.15
N LEU A 34 -2.50 -0.87 4.79
CA LEU A 34 -2.44 -0.38 3.41
C LEU A 34 -1.94 -1.47 2.46
N LEU A 35 -0.92 -2.23 2.86
CA LEU A 35 -0.45 -3.38 2.08
C LEU A 35 -1.57 -4.39 1.86
N LEU A 36 -2.29 -4.77 2.93
CA LEU A 36 -3.40 -5.71 2.85
C LEU A 36 -4.49 -5.21 1.91
N ALA A 37 -4.92 -3.96 2.06
CA ALA A 37 -5.94 -3.33 1.22
C ALA A 37 -5.54 -3.32 -0.27
N LEU A 38 -4.28 -2.99 -0.57
CA LEU A 38 -3.77 -3.01 -1.95
C LEU A 38 -3.73 -4.42 -2.54
N LEU A 39 -3.35 -5.43 -1.76
CA LEU A 39 -3.29 -6.83 -2.18
C LEU A 39 -4.67 -7.47 -2.36
N GLN A 40 -5.68 -6.99 -1.64
CA GLN A 40 -7.05 -7.51 -1.71
C GLN A 40 -7.93 -6.73 -2.70
N GLN A 41 -7.43 -5.64 -3.27
CA GLN A 41 -8.20 -4.83 -4.22
C GLN A 41 -8.58 -5.65 -5.46
N PRO A 42 -9.88 -5.87 -5.76
CA PRO A 42 -10.31 -6.61 -6.93
C PRO A 42 -9.85 -5.93 -8.21
N GLU A 43 -9.27 -6.71 -9.12
CA GLU A 43 -8.68 -6.21 -10.37
C GLU A 43 -7.62 -5.12 -10.14
N GLY A 44 -7.04 -5.08 -8.93
CA GLY A 44 -6.01 -4.13 -8.57
C GLY A 44 -4.70 -4.42 -9.31
N VAL A 45 -3.93 -3.37 -9.55
CA VAL A 45 -2.61 -3.48 -10.18
C VAL A 45 -1.56 -4.14 -9.28
N VAL A 46 -1.67 -3.96 -7.96
CA VAL A 46 -0.69 -4.50 -7.00
C VAL A 46 -0.66 -6.04 -7.00
N PRO A 47 -1.80 -6.76 -6.95
CA PRO A 47 -1.81 -8.21 -7.13
C PRO A 47 -1.19 -8.67 -8.45
N GLN A 48 -1.39 -7.93 -9.54
CA GLN A 48 -0.81 -8.24 -10.84
C GLN A 48 0.71 -8.06 -10.85
N ILE A 49 1.22 -6.98 -10.22
CA ILE A 49 2.67 -6.76 -10.04
C ILE A 49 3.27 -7.94 -9.27
N VAL A 50 2.66 -8.30 -8.13
CA VAL A 50 3.14 -9.39 -7.28
C VAL A 50 3.19 -10.71 -8.05
N LEU A 51 2.13 -11.01 -8.81
CA LEU A 51 2.06 -12.19 -9.66
C LEU A 51 3.13 -12.16 -10.77
N GLY A 52 3.32 -11.01 -11.42
CA GLY A 52 4.34 -10.82 -12.45
C GLY A 52 5.77 -10.96 -11.93
N LEU A 53 6.00 -10.69 -10.64
CA LEU A 53 7.26 -10.94 -9.93
C LEU A 53 7.43 -12.41 -9.50
N GLY A 54 6.52 -13.30 -9.88
CA GLY A 54 6.58 -14.73 -9.54
C GLY A 54 6.18 -15.06 -8.10
N THR A 55 5.59 -14.10 -7.38
CA THR A 55 5.11 -14.30 -6.00
C THR A 55 3.60 -14.51 -5.99
N ASN A 56 3.11 -15.36 -5.09
CA ASN A 56 1.67 -15.54 -4.91
C ASN A 56 1.07 -14.40 -4.06
N PRO A 57 0.16 -13.57 -4.58
CA PRO A 57 -0.47 -12.49 -3.80
C PRO A 57 -1.18 -13.00 -2.54
N GLN A 58 -1.80 -14.17 -2.58
CA GLN A 58 -2.51 -14.76 -1.44
C GLN A 58 -1.56 -15.11 -0.28
N GLN A 59 -0.30 -15.45 -0.58
CA GLN A 59 0.69 -15.68 0.46
C GLN A 59 1.06 -14.38 1.17
N LEU A 60 1.19 -13.27 0.44
CA LEU A 60 1.45 -11.96 1.04
C LEU A 60 0.26 -11.46 1.86
N VAL A 61 -0.97 -11.71 1.39
CA VAL A 61 -2.19 -11.42 2.16
C VAL A 61 -2.14 -12.13 3.51
N ALA A 62 -1.91 -13.43 3.53
CA ALA A 62 -1.82 -14.20 4.77
C ALA A 62 -0.69 -13.71 5.69
N GLN A 63 0.46 -13.30 5.14
CA GLN A 63 1.56 -12.74 5.93
C GLN A 63 1.23 -11.36 6.50
N ALA A 64 0.55 -10.50 5.74
CA ALA A 64 0.10 -9.20 6.20
C ALA A 64 -0.96 -9.34 7.30
N GLU A 65 -1.93 -10.24 7.14
CA GLU A 65 -2.92 -10.58 8.16
C GLU A 65 -2.26 -11.14 9.44
N ALA A 66 -1.25 -12.01 9.31
CA ALA A 66 -0.50 -12.52 10.45
C ALA A 66 0.23 -11.39 11.19
N ALA A 67 0.85 -10.45 10.45
CA ALA A 67 1.50 -9.29 11.03
C ALA A 67 0.49 -8.41 11.78
N LEU A 68 -0.68 -8.14 11.19
CA LEU A 68 -1.76 -7.39 11.82
C LEU A 68 -2.28 -8.08 13.09
N ASN A 69 -2.54 -9.39 13.04
CA ASN A 69 -3.01 -10.15 14.21
C ASN A 69 -2.05 -10.16 15.39
N SER A 70 -0.74 -9.96 15.14
CA SER A 70 0.27 -9.90 16.20
C SER A 70 0.32 -8.56 16.94
N ARG A 71 -0.39 -7.54 16.44
CA ARG A 71 -0.35 -6.19 17.01
C ARG A 71 -1.28 -6.06 18.23
N PRO A 72 -0.95 -5.16 19.17
CA PRO A 72 -1.84 -4.87 20.30
C PRO A 72 -3.18 -4.30 19.83
N ARG A 73 -4.25 -4.83 20.43
CA ARG A 73 -5.62 -4.35 20.22
C ARG A 73 -5.99 -3.36 21.32
N VAL A 74 -6.71 -2.31 20.96
CA VAL A 74 -7.18 -1.27 21.88
C VAL A 74 -8.70 -1.33 21.94
N TYR A 75 -9.23 -1.53 23.15
CA TYR A 75 -10.66 -1.61 23.39
C TYR A 75 -11.12 -0.33 24.10
N GLY A 76 -12.16 0.31 23.56
CA GLY A 76 -12.77 1.52 24.10
C GLY A 76 -13.82 2.07 23.16
N ASP A 77 -14.80 2.79 23.69
CA ASP A 77 -15.88 3.36 22.88
C ASP A 77 -15.31 4.40 21.90
N SER A 78 -15.59 4.19 20.60
CA SER A 78 -15.37 5.15 19.51
C SER A 78 -13.91 5.53 19.21
N VAL A 79 -12.96 4.59 19.32
CA VAL A 79 -11.58 4.85 18.84
C VAL A 79 -11.55 4.84 17.32
N GLN A 80 -11.54 6.02 16.72
CA GLN A 80 -11.23 6.20 15.31
C GLN A 80 -9.71 6.11 15.11
N PRO A 81 -9.20 5.18 14.29
CA PRO A 81 -7.76 4.98 14.15
C PRO A 81 -7.10 6.19 13.48
N GLY A 82 -6.05 6.71 14.12
CA GLY A 82 -5.22 7.78 13.54
C GLY A 82 -4.23 7.24 12.51
N VAL A 83 -3.75 8.06 11.57
CA VAL A 83 -2.66 7.66 10.68
C VAL A 83 -1.35 7.53 11.47
N SER A 84 -0.68 6.38 11.40
CA SER A 84 0.63 6.19 12.04
C SER A 84 1.71 7.07 11.40
N GLY A 85 2.76 7.38 12.15
CA GLY A 85 3.94 8.09 11.60
C GLY A 85 4.67 7.28 10.51
N ALA A 86 4.58 5.94 10.55
CA ALA A 86 5.11 5.09 9.49
C ALA A 86 4.30 5.21 8.20
N LEU A 87 2.98 5.10 8.28
CA LEU A 87 2.10 5.29 7.12
C LEU A 87 2.21 6.70 6.55
N GLN A 88 2.31 7.73 7.39
CA GLN A 88 2.49 9.11 6.91
C GLN A 88 3.77 9.28 6.08
N ARG A 89 4.86 8.61 6.46
CA ARG A 89 6.10 8.59 5.65
C ARG A 89 5.92 7.87 4.32
N VAL A 90 5.17 6.77 4.30
CA VAL A 90 4.80 6.05 3.07
C VAL A 90 3.99 6.96 2.14
N LEU A 91 2.96 7.64 2.65
CA LEU A 91 2.13 8.54 1.82
C LEU A 91 2.94 9.70 1.23
N GLN A 92 3.86 10.29 2.01
CA GLN A 92 4.77 11.32 1.50
C GLN A 92 5.74 10.77 0.44
N ALA A 93 6.19 9.53 0.60
CA ALA A 93 7.05 8.88 -0.38
C ALA A 93 6.30 8.56 -1.67
N ALA A 94 5.07 8.07 -1.58
CA ALA A 94 4.22 7.80 -2.73
C ALA A 94 3.98 9.06 -3.57
N GLN A 95 3.77 10.22 -2.93
CA GLN A 95 3.70 11.49 -3.64
C GLN A 95 5.00 11.80 -4.41
N ARG A 96 6.17 11.57 -3.78
CA ARG A 96 7.46 11.79 -4.45
C ARG A 96 7.70 10.84 -5.62
N GLU A 97 7.25 9.58 -5.51
CA GLU A 97 7.31 8.64 -6.63
C GLU A 97 6.43 9.11 -7.80
N ALA A 98 5.20 9.54 -7.52
CA ALA A 98 4.30 10.11 -8.53
C ALA A 98 4.94 11.32 -9.23
N ASP A 99 5.49 12.26 -8.45
CA ASP A 99 6.18 13.45 -8.99
C ASP A 99 7.39 13.04 -9.86
N SER A 100 8.17 12.05 -9.42
CA SER A 100 9.33 11.53 -10.17
C SER A 100 8.93 10.84 -11.48
N MET A 101 7.79 10.15 -11.48
CA MET A 101 7.20 9.50 -12.66
C MET A 101 6.42 10.50 -13.53
N ARG A 102 6.35 11.78 -13.11
CA ARG A 102 5.60 12.88 -13.74
C ARG A 102 4.11 12.56 -13.92
N ASP A 103 3.56 11.88 -12.93
CA ASP A 103 2.16 11.54 -12.85
C ASP A 103 1.40 12.64 -12.08
N ASP A 104 0.20 12.96 -12.54
CA ASP A 104 -0.61 14.03 -11.94
C ASP A 104 -1.31 13.58 -10.64
N TYR A 105 -1.45 12.26 -10.46
CA TYR A 105 -2.10 11.62 -9.31
C TYR A 105 -1.24 10.52 -8.69
N VAL A 106 -1.38 10.35 -7.37
CA VAL A 106 -0.81 9.23 -6.61
C VAL A 106 -1.72 8.00 -6.80
N SER A 107 -1.20 6.98 -7.45
CA SER A 107 -1.90 5.72 -7.74
C SER A 107 -1.56 4.63 -6.71
N ALA A 108 -2.24 3.49 -6.82
CA ALA A 108 -1.94 2.28 -6.03
C ALA A 108 -0.49 1.80 -6.21
N GLU A 109 0.09 1.99 -7.39
CA GLU A 109 1.48 1.63 -7.72
C GLU A 109 2.48 2.48 -6.93
N HIS A 110 2.23 3.80 -6.84
CA HIS A 110 3.06 4.71 -6.05
C HIS A 110 3.00 4.38 -4.56
N LEU A 111 1.82 4.01 -4.05
CA LEU A 111 1.66 3.55 -2.68
C LEU A 111 2.44 2.25 -2.44
N PHE A 112 2.39 1.30 -3.37
CA PHE A 112 3.10 0.03 -3.25
C PHE A 112 4.63 0.19 -3.32
N LEU A 113 5.13 1.03 -4.25
CA LEU A 113 6.54 1.41 -4.30
C LEU A 113 7.02 2.03 -2.98
N ALA A 114 6.23 2.95 -2.44
CA ALA A 114 6.53 3.62 -1.19
C ALA A 114 6.51 2.67 0.02
N LEU A 115 5.66 1.64 0.02
CA LEU A 115 5.66 0.59 1.05
C LEU A 115 6.97 -0.19 1.04
N ALA A 116 7.49 -0.56 -0.14
CA ALA A 116 8.76 -1.28 -0.26
C ALA A 116 9.97 -0.42 0.19
N ASP A 117 9.90 0.91 0.13
CA ASP A 117 11.02 1.81 0.42
C ASP A 117 10.96 2.52 1.79
N LYS A 118 9.76 2.87 2.28
CA LYS A 118 9.61 3.77 3.44
C LYS A 118 8.66 3.29 4.53
N ALA A 119 8.10 2.07 4.45
CA ALA A 119 7.21 1.54 5.48
C ALA A 119 7.90 1.23 6.82
N GLY A 120 9.23 1.15 6.85
CA GLY A 120 9.97 0.66 8.00
C GLY A 120 10.06 -0.87 8.04
N ASN A 121 10.64 -1.39 9.12
CA ASN A 121 11.16 -2.76 9.13
C ASN A 121 10.13 -3.88 8.96
N GLY A 122 8.83 -3.68 9.28
CA GLY A 122 7.82 -4.73 9.19
C GLY A 122 7.51 -5.11 7.74
N VAL A 123 6.71 -4.27 7.08
CA VAL A 123 6.33 -4.42 5.66
C VAL A 123 7.55 -4.57 4.74
N GLN A 124 8.64 -3.81 4.95
CA GLN A 124 9.80 -3.90 4.07
C GLN A 124 10.47 -5.28 4.13
N LYS A 125 10.57 -5.89 5.32
CA LYS A 125 11.13 -7.25 5.45
C LYS A 125 10.20 -8.29 4.86
N LEU A 126 8.88 -8.14 5.05
CA LEU A 126 7.88 -9.03 4.47
C LEU A 126 8.00 -9.03 2.93
N LEU A 127 7.99 -7.85 2.31
CA LEU A 127 8.14 -7.70 0.86
C LEU A 127 9.51 -8.21 0.38
N ALA A 128 10.60 -7.83 1.04
CA ALA A 128 11.94 -8.27 0.66
C ALA A 128 12.13 -9.80 0.77
N ALA A 129 11.53 -10.45 1.77
CA ALA A 129 11.56 -11.91 1.92
C ALA A 129 10.82 -12.62 0.77
N ALA A 130 9.86 -11.95 0.14
CA ALA A 130 9.19 -12.41 -1.07
C ALA A 130 9.89 -11.97 -2.37
N GLY A 131 11.08 -11.37 -2.30
CA GLY A 131 11.80 -10.85 -3.47
C GLY A 131 11.23 -9.55 -4.04
N ILE A 132 10.28 -8.91 -3.34
CA ILE A 132 9.63 -7.68 -3.77
C ILE A 132 10.41 -6.49 -3.22
N THR A 133 11.27 -5.92 -4.06
CA THR A 133 12.03 -4.71 -3.79
C THR A 133 11.49 -3.54 -4.62
N LYS A 134 11.86 -2.31 -4.27
CA LYS A 134 11.52 -1.12 -5.07
C LYS A 134 11.91 -1.30 -6.54
N ASP A 135 13.11 -1.79 -6.80
CA ASP A 135 13.63 -1.98 -8.16
C ASP A 135 12.86 -3.07 -8.91
N ALA A 136 12.51 -4.18 -8.24
CA ALA A 136 11.69 -5.24 -8.84
C ALA A 136 10.30 -4.72 -9.20
N ILE A 137 9.66 -3.95 -8.31
CA ILE A 137 8.36 -3.32 -8.60
C ILE A 137 8.48 -2.38 -9.80
N LEU A 138 9.50 -1.53 -9.86
CA LEU A 138 9.71 -0.62 -11.00
C LEU A 138 9.87 -1.37 -12.32
N GLN A 139 10.61 -2.48 -12.33
CA GLN A 139 10.76 -3.33 -13.52
C GLN A 139 9.43 -3.95 -13.95
N ALA A 140 8.65 -4.50 -13.01
CA ALA A 140 7.33 -5.05 -13.30
C ALA A 140 6.34 -3.98 -13.81
N LEU A 141 6.40 -2.77 -13.24
CA LEU A 141 5.57 -1.64 -13.66
C LEU A 141 5.85 -1.21 -15.10
N GLN A 142 7.10 -1.26 -15.56
CA GLN A 142 7.42 -0.96 -16.96
C GLN A 142 6.68 -1.88 -17.92
N SER A 143 6.51 -3.16 -17.56
CA SER A 143 5.78 -4.14 -18.38
C SER A 143 4.26 -3.92 -18.36
N ILE A 144 3.70 -3.43 -17.25
CA ILE A 144 2.25 -3.20 -17.09
C ILE A 144 1.82 -1.85 -17.69
N ARG A 145 2.57 -0.78 -17.37
CA ARG A 145 2.22 0.61 -17.69
C ARG A 145 2.78 1.08 -19.03
N GLY A 146 3.85 0.45 -19.51
CA GLY A 146 4.63 0.95 -20.65
C GLY A 146 5.12 2.38 -20.40
N SER A 147 4.89 3.29 -21.34
CA SER A 147 5.23 4.72 -21.22
C SER A 147 4.04 5.61 -20.82
N GLN A 148 2.93 5.03 -20.36
CA GLN A 148 1.73 5.80 -20.03
C GLN A 148 1.91 6.54 -18.69
N ARG A 149 1.32 7.73 -18.57
CA ARG A 149 1.30 8.52 -17.33
C ARG A 149 -0.08 8.46 -16.68
N VAL A 150 -0.12 8.54 -15.36
CA VAL A 150 -1.38 8.62 -14.60
C VAL A 150 -1.84 10.08 -14.59
N THR A 151 -2.55 10.46 -15.65
CA THR A 151 -3.09 11.82 -15.83
C THR A 151 -4.58 11.91 -15.54
N SER A 152 -5.21 10.78 -15.17
CA SER A 152 -6.62 10.66 -14.79
C SER A 152 -6.72 10.15 -13.36
N GLN A 153 -7.75 10.60 -12.65
CA GLN A 153 -8.11 10.09 -11.34
C GLN A 153 -8.82 8.72 -11.42
N ASN A 154 -9.51 8.45 -12.54
CA ASN A 154 -10.23 7.20 -12.82
C ASN A 154 -9.33 6.16 -13.47
#